data_AF-A0A921SWA6-F1
#
_entry.id   AF-A0A921SWA6-F1
#
_cell.length_a   1.000
_cell.length_b   1.000
_cell.length_c   1.000
_cell.angle_alpha   90.00
_cell.angle_beta   90.00
_cell.angle_gamma   90.00
#
_symmetry.space_group_name_H-M   'P 1'
#
loop_
_entity.id
_entity.type
_entity.pdbx_description
1 polymer ?
#
loop_
_entity_poly.entity_id
_entity_poly.type
_entity_poly.pdbx_seq_one_letter_code
_entity_poly.pdbx_strand_id
1 'polypeptide(L)'
;MISARRLRPALALPLLALVLAACSGTAEQTAPEEAPTVGTLAITLDGETTEFTPSIVRCEGEPGALDHLELREAEGEFPLIEVVPDEFAMVKLVAEGEPERNERSTDGITAQDGAVTFADAEIGDAVVSGTVDCPTRSER
;
A
#
# COMPACT_ATOMS: atom_id res chain seq x y z
N MET A 1 -57.91 -22.79 13.56
CA MET A 1 -59.18 -22.30 12.97
C MET A 1 -59.29 -20.83 13.33
N ILE A 2 -59.10 -19.91 12.38
CA ILE A 2 -60.12 -19.28 11.51
C ILE A 2 -60.60 -17.93 12.08
N SER A 3 -60.56 -16.92 11.20
CA SER A 3 -61.32 -15.67 11.17
C SER A 3 -60.98 -14.58 12.20
N ALA A 4 -60.43 -13.42 11.82
CA ALA A 4 -60.87 -12.44 10.81
C ALA A 4 -62.25 -11.80 11.12
N ARG A 5 -62.25 -10.50 11.44
CA ARG A 5 -63.07 -9.43 10.82
C ARG A 5 -62.81 -8.11 11.55
N ARG A 6 -62.27 -7.09 10.87
CA ARG A 6 -62.98 -6.00 10.15
C ARG A 6 -63.71 -5.04 11.09
N LEU A 7 -63.76 -3.73 10.89
CA LEU A 7 -62.97 -2.72 10.18
C LEU A 7 -63.73 -1.39 10.48
N ARG A 8 -63.03 -0.33 10.95
CA ARG A 8 -63.30 1.14 10.74
C ARG A 8 -64.56 1.76 11.41
N PRO A 9 -64.72 3.11 11.49
CA PRO A 9 -63.93 4.26 10.96
C PRO A 9 -63.44 5.25 12.05
N ALA A 10 -62.34 6.00 11.89
CA ALA A 10 -62.07 7.19 11.05
C ALA A 10 -62.71 8.50 11.55
N LEU A 11 -61.84 9.44 11.96
CA LEU A 11 -61.81 10.89 11.67
C LEU A 11 -60.58 11.47 12.41
N ALA A 12 -59.47 11.68 11.71
CA ALA A 12 -59.01 12.96 11.16
C ALA A 12 -58.31 13.83 12.24
N LEU A 13 -56.96 13.77 12.29
CA LEU A 13 -56.00 14.78 11.77
C LEU A 13 -55.91 16.05 12.64
N PRO A 14 -54.68 16.47 13.00
CA PRO A 14 -53.93 17.24 12.01
C PRO A 14 -52.46 16.81 11.83
N LEU A 15 -52.00 17.11 10.61
CA LEU A 15 -50.64 17.04 10.11
C LEU A 15 -49.67 17.85 10.96
N LEU A 16 -48.52 17.26 11.29
CA LEU A 16 -47.25 17.98 11.33
C LEU A 16 -46.14 17.06 10.78
N ALA A 17 -45.48 17.55 9.74
CA ALA A 17 -44.42 16.91 8.96
C ALA A 17 -43.24 16.47 9.85
N LEU A 18 -42.79 15.21 9.78
CA LEU A 18 -41.80 14.65 8.84
C LEU A 18 -40.46 15.41 8.83
N VAL A 19 -39.45 14.87 9.55
CA VAL A 19 -38.15 14.47 8.98
C VAL A 19 -37.67 13.20 9.71
N LEU A 20 -37.32 12.19 8.90
CA LEU A 20 -36.83 10.83 9.21
C LEU A 20 -35.40 10.87 9.81
N ALA A 21 -34.99 10.08 10.81
CA ALA A 21 -34.83 8.61 10.92
C ALA A 21 -33.67 8.01 10.09
N ALA A 22 -32.63 7.51 10.78
CA ALA A 22 -31.73 6.39 10.41
C ALA A 22 -30.78 6.16 11.62
N CYS A 23 -30.70 5.00 12.30
CA CYS A 23 -30.32 3.63 11.95
C CYS A 23 -29.00 3.28 12.65
N SER A 24 -29.03 2.17 13.38
CA SER A 24 -27.92 1.48 14.02
C SER A 24 -26.74 1.22 13.08
N GLY A 25 -25.51 1.25 13.60
CA GLY A 25 -24.36 0.71 12.88
C GLY A 25 -23.04 0.99 13.60
N THR A 26 -22.41 -0.06 14.12
CA THR A 26 -21.00 -0.15 14.51
C THR A 26 -20.12 0.77 13.66
N ALA A 27 -19.50 1.76 14.28
CA ALA A 27 -18.32 2.38 13.72
C ALA A 27 -17.13 1.49 14.12
N GLU A 28 -16.86 0.48 13.31
CA GLU A 28 -15.54 -0.14 13.28
C GLU A 28 -14.58 0.98 12.91
N GLN A 29 -13.75 1.35 13.89
CA GLN A 29 -12.74 2.38 13.75
C GLN A 29 -11.59 1.72 13.00
N THR A 30 -11.67 1.69 11.66
CA THR A 30 -10.50 1.42 10.82
C THR A 30 -9.48 2.50 11.15
N ALA A 31 -8.41 2.10 11.83
CA ALA A 31 -7.27 2.96 12.08
C ALA A 31 -6.76 3.49 10.72
N PRO A 32 -6.36 4.76 10.62
CA PRO A 32 -5.69 5.22 9.41
C PRO A 32 -4.41 4.40 9.28
N GLU A 33 -4.26 3.70 8.16
CA GLU A 33 -3.00 3.11 7.74
C GLU A 33 -1.98 4.26 7.72
N GLU A 34 -1.07 4.29 8.69
CA GLU A 34 -0.05 5.34 8.76
C GLU A 34 0.84 5.19 7.53
N ALA A 35 0.87 6.22 6.69
CA ALA A 35 1.77 6.23 5.54
C ALA A 35 3.21 6.07 6.01
N PRO A 36 4.04 5.28 5.31
CA PRO A 36 5.40 5.00 5.73
C PRO A 36 6.22 6.30 5.86
N THR A 37 7.06 6.35 6.88
CA THR A 37 8.02 7.45 7.05
C THR A 37 9.02 7.43 5.90
N VAL A 38 9.40 8.60 5.37
CA VAL A 38 10.45 8.69 4.32
C VAL A 38 11.71 7.96 4.79
N GLY A 39 12.25 7.08 3.95
CA GLY A 39 13.36 6.18 4.26
C GLY A 39 12.93 4.79 4.75
N THR A 40 11.65 4.61 5.07
CA THR A 40 11.04 3.32 5.43
C THR A 40 10.04 2.92 4.35
N LEU A 41 10.02 1.65 3.99
CA LEU A 41 9.07 1.03 3.08
C LEU A 41 8.14 0.11 3.86
N ALA A 42 6.88 0.07 3.48
CA ALA A 42 5.93 -0.96 3.88
C ALA A 42 5.88 -2.02 2.77
N ILE A 43 6.07 -3.29 3.13
CA ILE A 43 5.95 -4.43 2.22
C ILE A 43 4.82 -5.32 2.74
N THR A 44 3.73 -5.42 1.99
CA THR A 44 2.61 -6.28 2.34
C THR A 44 2.61 -7.51 1.46
N LEU A 45 2.62 -8.70 2.07
CA LEU A 45 2.51 -10.00 1.39
C LEU A 45 1.56 -10.88 2.22
N ASP A 46 0.62 -11.56 1.55
CA ASP A 46 -0.37 -12.43 2.21
C ASP A 46 -1.20 -11.74 3.32
N GLY A 47 -1.35 -10.41 3.25
CA GLY A 47 -2.04 -9.61 4.26
C GLY A 47 -1.21 -9.29 5.50
N GLU A 48 0.07 -9.68 5.54
CA GLU A 48 1.03 -9.31 6.56
C GLU A 48 1.93 -8.17 6.06
N THR A 49 2.04 -7.09 6.84
CA THR A 49 2.88 -5.95 6.51
C THR A 49 4.20 -6.00 7.29
N THR A 50 5.31 -5.91 6.56
CA THR A 50 6.67 -5.76 7.10
C THR A 50 7.16 -4.35 6.84
N GLU A 51 7.59 -3.66 7.90
CA GLU A 51 8.32 -2.39 7.76
C GLU A 51 9.79 -2.67 7.45
N PHE A 52 10.34 -1.94 6.49
CA PHE A 52 11.69 -2.13 6.00
C PHE A 52 12.40 -0.79 5.84
N THR A 53 13.43 -0.55 6.64
CA THR A 53 14.29 0.64 6.52
C THR A 53 15.66 0.19 6.02
N PRO A 54 15.97 0.30 4.72
CA PRO A 54 17.23 -0.20 4.18
C PRO A 54 18.44 0.54 4.78
N SER A 55 19.43 -0.20 5.28
CA SER A 55 20.71 0.40 5.68
C SER A 55 21.65 0.61 4.48
N ILE A 56 21.41 -0.11 3.37
CA ILE A 56 22.14 0.04 2.12
C ILE A 56 21.14 0.44 1.04
N VAL A 57 21.35 1.62 0.47
CA VAL A 57 20.63 2.13 -0.70
C VAL A 57 21.64 2.38 -1.81
N ARG A 58 21.48 1.70 -2.94
CA ARG A 58 22.28 1.91 -4.14
C ARG A 58 21.34 2.28 -5.29
N CYS A 59 21.50 3.49 -5.79
CA CYS A 59 20.82 3.96 -6.98
C CYS A 59 21.86 4.22 -8.06
N GLU A 60 21.68 3.62 -9.22
CA GLU A 60 22.44 3.89 -10.44
C GLU A 60 21.52 4.56 -11.46
N GLY A 61 22.08 5.45 -12.27
CA GLY A 61 21.35 6.24 -13.26
C GLY A 61 21.66 7.74 -13.21
N GLU A 62 21.10 8.47 -14.17
CA GLU A 62 21.16 9.93 -14.20
C GLU A 62 20.13 10.55 -13.25
N PRO A 63 20.30 11.79 -12.77
CA PRO A 63 19.28 12.45 -11.95
C PRO A 63 17.90 12.45 -12.65
N GLY A 64 16.90 11.82 -12.02
CA GLY A 64 15.55 11.66 -12.56
C GLY A 64 15.36 10.46 -13.49
N ALA A 65 16.37 9.61 -13.65
CA ALA A 65 16.31 8.33 -14.37
C ALA A 65 16.97 7.23 -13.54
N LEU A 66 16.26 6.14 -13.29
CA LEU A 66 16.80 4.98 -12.59
C LEU A 66 17.28 3.96 -13.63
N ASP A 67 18.53 3.51 -13.52
CA ASP A 67 19.05 2.36 -14.26
C ASP A 67 19.01 1.10 -13.39
N HIS A 68 19.35 1.24 -12.10
CA HIS A 68 19.32 0.14 -11.14
C HIS A 68 19.09 0.66 -9.73
N LEU A 69 18.22 -0.03 -8.99
CA LEU A 69 18.01 0.18 -7.56
C LEU A 69 18.28 -1.12 -6.81
N GLU A 70 19.03 -1.02 -5.72
CA GLU A 70 19.21 -2.09 -4.76
C GLU A 70 19.02 -1.53 -3.33
N LEU A 71 18.06 -2.10 -2.60
CA LEU A 71 17.74 -1.78 -1.20
C LEU A 71 17.91 -3.04 -0.35
N ARG A 72 18.69 -2.96 0.73
CA ARG A 72 18.89 -4.09 1.67
C ARG A 72 19.19 -3.63 3.09
N GLU A 73 18.86 -4.48 4.07
CA GLU A 73 19.23 -4.34 5.50
C GLU A 73 20.76 -4.32 5.65
N ALA A 74 21.43 -5.42 5.30
CA ALA A 74 22.89 -5.54 5.25
C ALA A 74 23.29 -6.49 4.10
N GLU A 75 24.60 -6.62 3.85
CA GLU A 75 25.08 -7.54 2.81
C GLU A 75 24.72 -9.00 3.14
N GLY A 76 23.90 -9.61 2.28
CA GLY A 76 23.43 -10.99 2.45
C GLY A 76 22.21 -11.14 3.37
N GLU A 77 21.63 -10.03 3.83
CA GLU A 77 20.42 -10.02 4.65
C GLU A 77 19.17 -9.63 3.84
N PHE A 78 18.01 -9.93 4.40
CA PHE A 78 16.70 -9.63 3.85
C PHE A 78 15.94 -8.72 4.83
N PRO A 79 15.00 -7.87 4.37
CA PRO A 79 14.47 -7.78 3.00
C PRO A 79 15.48 -7.27 1.94
N LEU A 80 15.30 -7.74 0.71
CA LEU A 80 15.97 -7.25 -0.50
C LEU A 80 14.92 -6.76 -1.49
N ILE A 81 15.05 -5.53 -1.95
CA ILE A 81 14.30 -5.00 -3.08
C ILE A 81 15.28 -4.62 -4.18
N GLU A 82 15.01 -5.07 -5.39
CA GLU A 82 15.83 -4.78 -6.56
C GLU A 82 14.94 -4.38 -7.74
N VAL A 83 15.31 -3.29 -8.41
CA VAL A 83 14.56 -2.76 -9.56
C VAL A 83 15.52 -2.42 -10.67
N VAL A 84 15.28 -2.98 -11.85
CA VAL A 84 15.94 -2.64 -13.10
C VAL A 84 14.84 -2.27 -14.10
N PRO A 85 14.64 -0.97 -14.40
CA PRO A 85 13.58 -0.53 -15.29
C PRO A 85 13.62 -1.24 -16.65
N ASP A 86 12.43 -1.52 -17.19
CA ASP A 86 12.21 -2.32 -18.41
C ASP A 86 12.67 -3.80 -18.35
N GLU A 87 13.35 -4.23 -17.27
CA GLU A 87 13.80 -5.62 -17.10
C GLU A 87 13.03 -6.36 -16.01
N PHE A 88 13.07 -5.89 -14.76
CA PHE A 88 12.34 -6.50 -13.65
C PHE A 88 12.23 -5.60 -12.40
N ALA A 89 11.27 -5.93 -11.54
CA ALA A 89 11.27 -5.56 -10.14
C ALA A 89 11.12 -6.82 -9.30
N MET A 90 11.81 -6.90 -8.16
CA MET A 90 11.68 -8.03 -7.25
C MET A 90 11.76 -7.62 -5.77
N VAL A 91 11.09 -8.41 -4.93
CA VAL A 91 11.11 -8.33 -3.47
C VAL A 91 11.40 -9.71 -2.91
N LYS A 92 12.35 -9.80 -1.98
CA LYS A 92 12.65 -11.04 -1.25
C LYS A 92 12.70 -10.75 0.24
N LEU A 93 11.78 -11.37 0.98
CA LEU A 93 11.64 -11.12 2.42
C LEU A 93 12.52 -12.04 3.30
N VAL A 94 12.82 -13.25 2.83
CA VAL A 94 13.61 -14.24 3.56
C VAL A 94 14.50 -15.03 2.63
N ALA A 95 15.50 -15.74 3.17
CA ALA A 95 16.48 -16.48 2.36
C ALA A 95 15.88 -17.66 1.58
N GLU A 96 14.98 -18.40 2.22
CA GLU A 96 14.31 -19.56 1.63
C GLU A 96 13.16 -19.12 0.71
N GLY A 97 12.99 -19.81 -0.41
CA GLY A 97 11.95 -19.48 -1.39
C GLY A 97 12.39 -18.57 -2.52
N GLU A 98 11.49 -18.42 -3.49
CA GLU A 98 11.64 -17.54 -4.65
C GLU A 98 11.26 -16.10 -4.26
N PRO A 99 11.85 -15.08 -4.91
CA PRO A 99 11.41 -13.71 -4.73
C PRO A 99 10.05 -13.50 -5.40
N GLU A 100 9.27 -12.57 -4.85
CA GLU A 100 8.18 -11.96 -5.58
C GLU A 100 8.77 -11.11 -6.71
N ARG A 101 8.24 -11.25 -7.94
CA ARG A 101 8.91 -10.69 -9.12
C ARG A 101 7.95 -10.37 -10.26
N ASN A 102 8.13 -9.20 -10.86
CA ASN A 102 7.58 -8.84 -12.15
C ASN A 102 8.67 -8.85 -13.21
N GLU A 103 8.37 -9.38 -14.39
CA GLU A 103 9.19 -9.19 -15.57
C GLU A 103 8.73 -7.97 -16.35
N ARG A 104 9.66 -7.10 -16.73
CA ARG A 104 9.45 -5.94 -17.62
C ARG A 104 8.35 -4.98 -17.16
N SER A 105 8.08 -4.93 -15.87
CA SER A 105 7.20 -3.93 -15.28
C SER A 105 7.82 -3.41 -13.98
N THR A 106 7.77 -2.09 -13.85
CA THR A 106 8.09 -1.33 -12.65
C THR A 106 6.95 -0.36 -12.36
N ASP A 107 5.72 -0.75 -12.69
CA ASP A 107 4.53 0.07 -12.48
C ASP A 107 4.40 0.43 -10.98
N GLY A 108 4.03 1.68 -10.71
CA GLY A 108 4.02 2.21 -9.34
C GLY A 108 5.40 2.56 -8.77
N ILE A 109 6.50 2.33 -9.50
CA ILE A 109 7.86 2.70 -9.08
C ILE A 109 8.33 3.89 -9.91
N THR A 110 8.71 4.98 -9.25
CA THR A 110 9.16 6.22 -9.91
C THR A 110 10.41 6.77 -9.27
N ALA A 111 11.35 7.25 -10.09
CA ALA A 111 12.54 7.94 -9.63
C ALA A 111 12.47 9.42 -10.04
N GLN A 112 12.53 10.32 -9.06
CA GLN A 112 12.46 11.76 -9.27
C GLN A 112 13.21 12.48 -8.16
N ASP A 113 13.90 13.58 -8.50
CA ASP A 113 14.55 14.49 -7.54
C ASP A 113 15.49 13.81 -6.53
N GLY A 114 16.14 12.70 -6.94
CA GLY A 114 17.05 11.96 -6.07
C GLY A 114 16.35 11.05 -5.06
N ALA A 115 15.09 10.70 -5.28
CA ALA A 115 14.35 9.71 -4.50
C ALA A 115 13.68 8.68 -5.42
N VAL A 116 13.45 7.49 -4.87
CA VAL A 116 12.58 6.47 -5.49
C VAL A 116 11.32 6.33 -4.64
N THR A 117 10.16 6.46 -5.28
CA THR A 117 8.86 6.28 -4.67
C THR A 117 8.19 5.03 -5.23
N PHE A 118 7.70 4.20 -4.30
CA PHE A 118 6.82 3.06 -4.52
C PHE A 118 5.41 3.51 -4.12
N ALA A 119 4.55 3.74 -5.10
CA ALA A 119 3.16 4.15 -4.92
C ALA A 119 2.26 2.93 -5.03
N ASP A 120 2.21 2.13 -3.97
CA ASP A 120 1.52 0.83 -3.93
C ASP A 120 1.94 -0.06 -5.12
N ALA A 121 3.26 -0.18 -5.31
CA ALA A 121 3.85 -0.93 -6.40
C ALA A 121 3.62 -2.43 -6.17
N GLU A 122 2.84 -3.06 -7.05
CA GLU A 122 2.65 -4.50 -7.08
C GLU A 122 3.88 -5.16 -7.70
N ILE A 123 4.59 -6.00 -6.95
CA ILE A 123 5.76 -6.77 -7.39
C ILE A 123 5.49 -8.23 -7.04
N GLY A 124 5.20 -9.07 -8.04
CA GLY A 124 4.62 -10.39 -7.78
C GLY A 124 3.30 -10.25 -7.01
N ASP A 125 3.15 -11.01 -5.93
CA ASP A 125 2.01 -10.90 -5.01
C ASP A 125 2.25 -9.88 -3.86
N ALA A 126 3.44 -9.26 -3.79
CA ALA A 126 3.76 -8.25 -2.79
C ALA A 126 3.33 -6.84 -3.24
N VAL A 127 2.87 -6.03 -2.28
CA VAL A 127 2.62 -4.59 -2.48
C VAL A 127 3.65 -3.80 -1.68
N VAL A 128 4.38 -2.91 -2.35
CA VAL A 128 5.41 -2.05 -1.74
C VAL A 128 4.96 -0.59 -1.79
N SER A 129 5.03 0.06 -0.63
CA SER A 129 4.64 1.47 -0.49
C SER A 129 5.70 2.24 0.29
N GLY A 130 5.99 3.46 -0.17
CA GLY A 130 6.88 4.40 0.52
C GLY A 130 7.92 5.02 -0.38
N THR A 131 8.78 5.84 0.20
CA THR A 131 9.79 6.61 -0.52
C THR A 131 11.14 6.44 0.14
N VAL A 132 12.18 6.20 -0.66
CA VAL A 132 13.57 6.14 -0.21
C VAL A 132 14.39 7.20 -0.94
N ASP A 133 15.26 7.87 -0.20
CA ASP A 133 16.21 8.82 -0.78
C ASP A 133 17.37 8.05 -1.42
N CYS A 134 17.71 8.40 -2.66
CA CYS A 134 18.94 7.97 -3.28
C CYS A 134 20.08 8.84 -2.75
N PRO A 135 21.13 8.24 -2.15
CA PRO A 135 22.27 9.02 -1.72
C PRO A 135 22.90 9.70 -2.93
N THR A 136 22.88 11.03 -2.96
CA THR A 136 23.64 11.77 -3.96
C THR A 136 25.10 11.37 -3.80
N ARG A 137 25.86 11.25 -4.90
CA ARG A 137 27.33 11.15 -4.85
C ARG A 137 27.91 12.45 -4.26
N SER A 138 27.73 12.66 -2.97
CA SER A 138 28.36 13.72 -2.22
C SER A 138 29.66 13.15 -1.70
N GLU A 139 30.69 13.33 -2.52
CA GLU A 139 32.10 13.46 -2.13
C GLU A 139 32.76 12.22 -1.53
N ARG A 140 33.40 11.44 -2.41
CA ARG A 140 34.54 10.59 -2.06
C ARG A 140 35.82 11.42 -2.03
#